data_AF-A0AAV8UVH6-F1
#
_entry.id   AF-A0AAV8UVH6-F1
#
_cell.length_a   1.000
_cell.length_b   1.000
_cell.length_c   1.000
_cell.angle_alpha   90.00
_cell.angle_beta   90.00
_cell.angle_gamma   90.00
#
_symmetry.space_group_name_H-M   'P 1'
#
loop_
_entity.id
_entity.type
_entity.pdbx_description
1 polymer ?
#
loop_
_entity_poly.entity_id
_entity_poly.type
_entity_poly.pdbx_seq_one_letter_code
_entity_poly.pdbx_strand_id
1 'polypeptide(L)'
;MKVSSARAGKVPLKPGFSQLDWLRKKSTKIPPRPRNILLEELREHSSVGNAWTAVRGKVYDISHYLDYHPGGGPYLMMAAGKDATALFDKYHSWVNIEFMLDRMVIGTLVGNHT
;
A
#
# COMPACT_ATOMS: atom_id res chain seq x y z
N MET A 1 -11.80 12.69 35.83
CA MET A 1 -12.28 12.69 34.42
C MET A 1 -11.57 11.56 33.68
N LYS A 2 -12.31 10.56 33.17
CA LYS A 2 -11.74 9.48 32.35
C LYS A 2 -11.93 9.87 30.89
N VAL A 3 -10.83 10.16 30.19
CA VAL A 3 -10.88 10.30 28.73
C VAL A 3 -10.96 8.89 28.15
N SER A 4 -12.15 8.48 27.72
CA SER A 4 -12.33 7.26 26.94
C SER A 4 -11.76 7.49 25.54
N SER A 5 -10.57 6.97 25.28
CA SER A 5 -10.07 6.81 23.91
C SER A 5 -11.03 5.88 23.17
N ALA A 6 -11.78 6.43 22.22
CA ALA A 6 -12.55 5.63 21.28
C ALA A 6 -11.56 4.74 20.50
N ARG A 7 -11.62 3.43 20.72
CA ARG A 7 -10.91 2.47 19.87
C ARG A 7 -11.44 2.65 18.46
N ALA A 8 -10.58 3.06 17.53
CA ALA A 8 -10.90 3.08 16.11
C ALA A 8 -11.58 1.74 15.74
N GLY A 9 -12.79 1.82 15.19
CA GLY A 9 -13.61 0.65 14.89
C GLY A 9 -12.84 -0.31 13.98
N LYS A 10 -12.74 -1.58 14.36
CA LYS A 10 -12.10 -2.60 13.54
C LYS A 10 -12.91 -2.74 12.24
N VAL A 11 -12.28 -2.54 11.09
CA VAL A 11 -12.91 -2.81 9.79
C VAL A 11 -13.06 -4.33 9.66
N PRO A 12 -14.29 -4.87 9.50
CA PRO A 12 -14.49 -6.30 9.33
C PRO A 12 -13.86 -6.76 8.00
N LEU A 13 -13.05 -7.82 8.06
CA LEU A 13 -12.49 -8.44 6.86
C LEU A 13 -13.58 -9.20 6.10
N LYS A 14 -13.61 -9.03 4.78
CA LYS A 14 -14.47 -9.85 3.91
C LYS A 14 -13.98 -11.31 3.93
N PRO A 15 -14.87 -12.32 3.86
CA PRO A 15 -14.45 -13.71 3.70
C PRO A 15 -13.51 -13.89 2.50
N GLY A 16 -12.37 -14.56 2.69
CA GLY A 16 -11.35 -14.77 1.65
C GLY A 16 -10.36 -13.62 1.44
N PHE A 17 -10.41 -12.58 2.29
CA PHE A 17 -9.51 -11.42 2.23
C PHE A 17 -8.66 -11.25 3.50
N SER A 18 -8.29 -12.36 4.15
CA SER A 18 -7.34 -12.33 5.25
C SER A 18 -5.90 -12.06 4.76
N GLN A 19 -4.99 -11.74 5.68
CA GLN A 19 -3.57 -11.64 5.32
C GLN A 19 -3.01 -12.95 4.78
N LEU A 20 -3.48 -14.11 5.26
CA LEU A 20 -3.06 -15.41 4.72
C LEU A 20 -3.55 -15.62 3.29
N ASP A 21 -4.77 -15.18 2.98
CA ASP A 21 -5.30 -15.21 1.62
C ASP A 21 -4.50 -14.29 0.71
N TRP A 22 -4.05 -13.14 1.20
CA TRP A 22 -3.12 -12.28 0.48
C TRP A 22 -1.78 -12.98 0.22
N LEU A 23 -1.16 -13.61 1.23
CA LEU A 23 0.11 -14.32 1.05
C LEU A 23 0.00 -15.43 0.00
N ARG A 24 -1.12 -16.15 -0.04
CA ARG A 24 -1.43 -17.15 -1.08
C ARG A 24 -1.67 -16.51 -2.44
N LYS A 25 -2.34 -15.36 -2.51
CA LYS A 25 -2.60 -14.65 -3.76
C LYS A 25 -1.31 -14.09 -4.36
N LYS A 26 -0.50 -13.38 -3.56
CA LYS A 26 0.73 -12.73 -4.05
C LYS A 26 1.76 -13.73 -4.55
N SER A 27 1.79 -14.96 -4.04
CA SER A 27 2.77 -15.99 -4.45
C SER A 27 2.64 -16.40 -5.92
N THR A 28 1.46 -16.19 -6.51
CA THR A 28 1.19 -16.47 -7.93
C THR A 28 1.60 -15.33 -8.87
N LYS A 29 1.97 -14.17 -8.33
CA LYS A 29 2.36 -12.99 -9.11
C LYS A 29 3.83 -13.02 -9.45
N ILE A 30 4.14 -12.73 -10.71
CA ILE A 30 5.50 -12.50 -11.18
C ILE A 30 5.78 -11.00 -11.06
N PRO A 31 6.77 -10.56 -10.26
CA PRO A 31 7.08 -9.15 -10.15
C PRO A 31 7.64 -8.63 -11.48
N PRO A 32 7.32 -7.39 -11.88
CA PRO A 32 7.95 -6.77 -13.02
C PRO A 32 9.44 -6.55 -12.75
N ARG A 33 10.23 -6.28 -13.80
CA ARG A 33 11.61 -5.84 -13.63
C ARG A 33 11.59 -4.43 -13.02
N PRO A 34 12.24 -4.21 -11.86
CA PRO A 34 12.29 -2.89 -11.25
C PRO A 34 12.91 -1.84 -12.18
N ARG A 35 12.33 -0.64 -12.18
CA ARG A 35 12.86 0.53 -12.91
C ARG A 35 12.71 1.82 -12.11
N ASN A 36 13.29 2.89 -12.61
CA ASN A 36 13.07 4.21 -12.03
C ASN A 36 11.69 4.74 -12.42
N ILE A 37 10.96 5.29 -11.45
CA ILE A 37 9.63 5.86 -11.58
C ILE A 37 9.71 7.33 -11.19
N LEU A 38 9.16 8.22 -12.03
CA LEU A 38 9.07 9.64 -11.70
C LEU A 38 7.82 9.92 -10.86
N LEU A 39 7.83 11.02 -10.11
CA LEU A 39 6.65 11.42 -9.33
C LEU A 39 5.45 11.72 -10.24
N GLU A 40 5.68 12.30 -11.42
CA GLU A 40 4.65 12.58 -12.41
C GLU A 40 3.97 11.29 -12.88
N GLU A 41 4.77 10.26 -13.21
CA GLU A 41 4.26 8.95 -13.59
C GLU A 41 3.48 8.32 -12.44
N LEU A 42 4.02 8.34 -11.21
CA LEU A 42 3.34 7.78 -10.05
C LEU A 42 1.91 8.35 -9.90
N ARG A 43 1.73 9.65 -10.13
CA ARG A 43 0.43 10.34 -9.99
C ARG A 43 -0.64 9.84 -10.97
N GLU A 44 -0.25 9.24 -12.09
CA GLU A 44 -1.18 8.67 -13.08
C GLU A 44 -1.85 7.38 -12.57
N HIS A 45 -1.25 6.73 -11.57
CA HIS A 45 -1.73 5.47 -10.99
C HIS A 45 -2.48 5.72 -9.67
N SER A 46 -3.61 6.43 -9.75
CA SER A 46 -4.40 6.87 -8.59
C SER A 46 -5.85 6.36 -8.56
N SER A 47 -6.19 5.31 -9.32
CA SER A 47 -7.57 4.82 -9.48
C SER A 47 -7.74 3.37 -9.03
N VAL A 48 -8.98 2.96 -8.72
CA VAL A 48 -9.26 1.56 -8.35
C VAL A 48 -8.92 0.64 -9.52
N GLY A 49 -8.11 -0.38 -9.28
CA GLY A 49 -7.61 -1.28 -10.32
C GLY A 49 -6.34 -0.79 -11.02
N ASN A 50 -5.93 0.46 -10.81
CA ASN A 50 -4.66 1.02 -11.24
C ASN A 50 -4.15 2.03 -10.20
N ALA A 51 -3.76 1.51 -9.02
CA ALA A 51 -3.31 2.28 -7.87
C ALA A 51 -1.88 1.90 -7.51
N TRP A 52 -0.95 2.84 -7.58
CA TRP A 52 0.41 2.70 -7.08
C TRP A 52 0.65 3.63 -5.91
N THR A 53 1.63 3.31 -5.06
CA THR A 53 2.08 4.20 -4.00
C THR A 53 3.58 4.04 -3.79
N ALA A 54 4.24 5.12 -3.38
CA ALA A 54 5.64 5.05 -2.96
C ALA A 54 5.73 5.03 -1.43
N VAL A 55 6.61 4.17 -0.90
CA VAL A 55 6.95 4.11 0.52
C VAL A 55 8.45 3.89 0.63
N ARG A 56 9.13 4.81 1.32
CA ARG A 56 10.59 4.79 1.57
C ARG A 56 11.39 4.60 0.27
N GLY A 57 11.00 5.33 -0.77
CA GLY A 57 11.63 5.32 -2.09
C GLY A 57 11.27 4.13 -2.99
N LYS A 58 10.52 3.13 -2.53
CA LYS A 58 10.05 2.01 -3.37
C LYS A 58 8.63 2.25 -3.83
N VAL A 59 8.34 1.97 -5.09
CA VAL A 59 7.01 2.06 -5.70
C VAL A 59 6.36 0.68 -5.76
N TYR A 60 5.14 0.59 -5.24
CA TYR A 60 4.36 -0.65 -5.16
C TYR A 60 3.04 -0.49 -5.89
N ASP A 61 2.64 -1.51 -6.64
CA ASP A 61 1.26 -1.66 -7.12
C ASP A 61 0.37 -2.20 -6.01
N ILE A 62 -0.57 -1.38 -5.55
CA ILE A 62 -1.51 -1.71 -4.47
C ILE A 62 -2.90 -2.09 -5.01
N SER A 63 -3.10 -2.13 -6.32
CA SER A 63 -4.41 -2.35 -6.97
C SER A 63 -5.10 -3.61 -6.49
N HIS A 64 -4.35 -4.71 -6.34
CA HIS A 64 -4.89 -5.99 -5.89
C HIS A 64 -4.89 -6.17 -4.38
N TYR A 65 -4.27 -5.25 -3.63
CA TYR A 65 -4.18 -5.32 -2.17
C TYR A 65 -5.31 -4.57 -1.46
N LEU A 66 -6.09 -3.75 -2.19
CA LEU A 66 -7.15 -2.91 -1.63
C LEU A 66 -8.13 -3.66 -0.72
N ASP A 67 -8.62 -4.83 -1.14
CA ASP A 67 -9.55 -5.63 -0.33
C ASP A 67 -8.86 -6.40 0.80
N TYR A 68 -7.54 -6.57 0.73
CA TYR A 68 -6.74 -7.29 1.73
C TYR A 68 -6.14 -6.34 2.79
N HIS A 69 -6.22 -5.03 2.60
CA HIS A 69 -5.68 -4.06 3.55
C HIS A 69 -6.47 -4.08 4.87
N PRO A 70 -5.86 -4.36 6.04
CA PRO A 70 -6.57 -4.43 7.32
C PRO A 70 -7.25 -3.12 7.73
N GLY A 71 -6.65 -1.99 7.34
CA GLY A 71 -7.24 -0.67 7.57
C GLY A 71 -8.41 -0.35 6.63
N GLY A 72 -8.67 -1.20 5.63
CA GLY A 72 -9.71 -1.01 4.61
C GLY A 72 -9.21 -0.32 3.35
N GLY A 73 -9.76 -0.73 2.20
CA GLY A 73 -9.41 -0.19 0.88
C GLY A 73 -9.55 1.34 0.72
N PRO A 74 -10.61 1.99 1.24
CA PRO A 74 -10.76 3.45 1.12
C PRO A 74 -9.60 4.24 1.74
N TYR A 75 -9.05 3.77 2.86
CA TYR A 75 -7.89 4.42 3.50
C TYR A 75 -6.60 4.19 2.71
N LEU A 76 -6.43 2.98 2.14
CA LEU A 76 -5.29 2.70 1.27
C LEU A 76 -5.33 3.54 -0.01
N MET A 77 -6.51 3.79 -0.58
CA MET A 77 -6.66 4.67 -1.74
C MET A 77 -6.24 6.12 -1.47
N MET A 78 -6.20 6.59 -0.22
CA MET A 78 -5.65 7.92 0.11
C MET A 78 -4.16 8.06 -0.23
N ALA A 79 -3.44 6.93 -0.29
CA ALA A 79 -2.03 6.82 -0.65
C ALA A 79 -1.78 6.62 -2.16
N ALA A 80 -2.84 6.36 -2.95
CA ALA A 80 -2.72 6.10 -4.37
C ALA A 80 -2.19 7.34 -5.12
N GLY A 81 -1.23 7.11 -6.02
CA GLY A 81 -0.54 8.13 -6.80
C GLY A 81 0.38 9.06 -6.00
N LYS A 82 0.82 8.66 -4.80
CA LYS A 82 1.59 9.52 -3.88
C LYS A 82 2.76 8.78 -3.25
N ASP A 83 3.75 9.57 -2.82
CA ASP A 83 4.64 9.14 -1.73
C ASP A 83 3.88 9.19 -0.41
N ALA A 84 3.56 8.00 0.11
CA ALA A 84 2.81 7.81 1.34
C ALA A 84 3.72 7.46 2.51
N THR A 85 5.04 7.67 2.41
CA THR A 85 6.01 7.33 3.47
C THR A 85 5.61 7.89 4.83
N ALA A 86 5.31 9.19 4.92
CA ALA A 86 4.91 9.81 6.19
C ALA A 86 3.61 9.23 6.76
N LEU A 87 2.65 8.90 5.89
CA LEU A 87 1.38 8.29 6.31
C LEU A 87 1.59 6.84 6.78
N PHE A 88 2.41 6.08 6.05
CA PHE A 88 2.77 4.72 6.40
C PHE A 88 3.53 4.67 7.72
N ASP A 89 4.54 5.50 7.91
CA ASP A 89 5.34 5.53 9.14
C ASP A 89 4.52 5.93 10.37
N LYS A 90 3.54 6.81 10.19
CA LYS A 90 2.62 7.21 11.26
C LYS A 90 1.75 6.06 11.78
N TYR A 91 1.25 5.20 10.88
CA TYR A 91 0.24 4.19 11.23
C TYR A 91 0.72 2.74 11.18
N HIS A 92 1.84 2.47 10.51
CA HIS A 92 2.29 1.13 10.13
C HIS A 92 3.82 0.99 10.12
N SER A 93 4.56 1.82 10.88
CA SER A 93 6.03 1.77 10.91
C SER A 93 6.61 0.39 11.26
N TRP A 94 5.87 -0.44 12.00
CA TRP A 94 6.22 -1.82 12.38
C TRP A 94 5.88 -2.87 11.31
N VAL A 95 5.14 -2.51 10.26
CA VAL A 95 4.73 -3.45 9.22
C VAL A 95 5.89 -3.63 8.23
N ASN A 96 6.26 -4.88 7.98
CA ASN A 96 7.23 -5.21 6.94
C ASN A 96 6.57 -5.14 5.55
N ILE A 97 6.47 -3.93 4.99
CA ILE A 97 5.90 -3.71 3.66
C ILE A 97 6.67 -4.46 2.56
N GLU A 98 7.98 -4.63 2.72
CA GLU A 98 8.80 -5.35 1.75
C GLU A 98 8.41 -6.83 1.68
N PHE A 99 8.10 -7.45 2.80
CA PHE A 99 7.54 -8.80 2.82
C PHE A 99 6.11 -8.81 2.30
N MET A 100 5.28 -7.84 2.69
CA MET A 100 3.86 -7.84 2.32
C MET A 100 3.66 -7.63 0.81
N LEU A 101 4.47 -6.80 0.17
CA LEU A 101 4.30 -6.36 -1.22
C LEU A 101 5.51 -6.67 -2.12
N ASP A 102 6.40 -7.60 -1.73
CA ASP A 102 7.57 -8.04 -2.50
C ASP A 102 7.28 -8.30 -3.99
N ARG A 103 6.15 -8.95 -4.30
CA ARG A 103 5.74 -9.31 -5.66
C ARG A 103 5.03 -8.18 -6.41
N MET A 104 4.78 -7.04 -5.75
CA MET A 104 4.14 -5.86 -6.33
C MET A 104 5.09 -4.67 -6.53
N VAL A 105 6.40 -4.87 -6.33
CA VAL A 105 7.39 -3.81 -6.54
C VAL A 105 7.46 -3.48 -8.03
N ILE A 106 7.18 -2.21 -8.36
CA ILE A 106 7.35 -1.66 -9.70
C ILE A 106 8.77 -1.11 -9.88
N GLY A 107 9.33 -0.53 -8.81
CA GLY A 107 10.67 0.00 -8.85
C GLY A 107 10.97 1.05 -7.79
N THR A 108 11.80 2.03 -8.14
CA THR A 108 12.30 3.06 -7.22
C THR A 108 11.79 4.42 -7.67
N LEU A 109 11.25 5.21 -6.73
CA LEU A 109 10.85 6.59 -6.98
C LEU A 109 12.12 7.45 -7.12
N VAL A 110 12.24 8.20 -8.20
CA VAL A 110 13.35 9.11 -8.46
C VAL A 110 12.85 10.50 -8.85
N GLY A 111 13.64 11.53 -8.55
CA GLY A 111 13.30 12.93 -8.80
C GLY A 111 13.28 13.74 -7.50
N ASN A 112 13.46 15.06 -7.61
CA ASN A 112 13.50 15.94 -6.45
C ASN A 112 12.11 16.12 -5.85
N HIS A 113 11.93 15.63 -4.64
CA HIS A 113 10.79 15.92 -3.78
C HIS A 113 10.91 17.36 -3.27
N THR A 114 10.33 18.33 -3.97
CA THR A 114 10.07 19.67 -3.42
C THR A 114 8.70 19.73 -2.77
#